data_AF-A0A5B9DPJ6-F1
#
_entry.id   AF-A0A5B9DPJ6-F1
#
_cell.length_a   1.000
_cell.length_b   1.000
_cell.length_c   1.000
_cell.angle_alpha   90.00
_cell.angle_beta   90.00
_cell.angle_gamma   90.00
#
_symmetry.space_group_name_H-M   'P 1'
#
loop_
_entity.id
_entity.type
_entity.pdbx_description
1 polymer ?
#
loop_
_entity_poly.entity_id
_entity_poly.type
_entity_poly.pdbx_seq_one_letter_code
_entity_poly.pdbx_strand_id
1 'polypeptide(L)'
;MPTRLKRPPFWRPLAMTAALVGFQGYLGYSALNGQFGTLSQEQMKADIEELKAQSSVLQAEIDSYRHRASLFDPARLDPDILTEQARAMLSMARPEDVVVMVDPNGKPIAGSSPGLAERQLTDIIEDGID
;
A
#
# COMPACT_ATOMS: atom_id res chain seq x y z
N MET A 1 -57.85 -70.14 -11.44
CA MET A 1 -56.78 -69.46 -10.66
C MET A 1 -57.00 -67.96 -10.74
N PRO A 2 -57.40 -67.26 -9.66
CA PRO A 2 -57.43 -65.80 -9.69
C PRO A 2 -56.04 -65.25 -9.37
N THR A 3 -55.45 -64.51 -10.30
CA THR A 3 -54.22 -63.74 -10.08
C THR A 3 -54.57 -62.41 -9.41
N ARG A 4 -54.21 -62.24 -8.13
CA ARG A 4 -54.39 -60.94 -7.44
C ARG A 4 -53.35 -59.94 -7.94
N LEU A 5 -53.74 -59.05 -8.85
CA LEU A 5 -52.95 -57.86 -9.15
C LEU A 5 -53.09 -56.83 -8.01
N LYS A 6 -51.97 -56.54 -7.37
CA LYS A 6 -51.84 -55.48 -6.35
C LYS A 6 -52.02 -54.13 -7.04
N ARG A 7 -53.13 -53.43 -6.76
CA ARG A 7 -53.38 -52.09 -7.33
C ARG A 7 -52.24 -51.15 -6.92
N PRO A 8 -51.57 -50.48 -7.88
CA PRO A 8 -50.52 -49.54 -7.52
C PRO A 8 -51.13 -48.35 -6.76
N PRO A 9 -50.46 -47.87 -5.70
CA PRO A 9 -50.98 -46.78 -4.90
C PRO A 9 -50.95 -45.47 -5.70
N PHE A 10 -52.14 -44.94 -6.02
CA PHE A 10 -52.31 -43.71 -6.80
C PHE A 10 -51.68 -42.47 -6.15
N TRP A 11 -51.37 -42.54 -4.86
CA TRP A 11 -50.79 -41.44 -4.10
C TRP A 11 -49.30 -41.21 -4.41
N ARG A 12 -48.61 -42.22 -4.95
CA ARG A 12 -47.20 -42.09 -5.38
C ARG A 12 -46.98 -41.01 -6.44
N PRO A 13 -47.68 -40.99 -7.59
CA PRO A 13 -47.51 -39.93 -8.58
C PRO A 13 -47.95 -38.56 -8.05
N LEU A 14 -48.94 -38.51 -7.16
CA LEU A 14 -49.38 -37.26 -6.54
C LEU A 14 -48.28 -36.67 -5.63
N ALA A 15 -47.64 -37.50 -4.81
CA ALA A 15 -46.51 -37.07 -3.98
C ALA A 15 -45.30 -36.66 -4.82
N MET A 16 -45.02 -37.39 -5.90
CA MET A 16 -43.94 -37.06 -6.85
C MET A 16 -44.16 -35.71 -7.53
N THR A 17 -45.36 -35.44 -8.02
CA THR A 17 -45.70 -34.16 -8.68
C THR A 17 -45.64 -32.99 -7.71
N ALA A 18 -46.16 -33.15 -6.48
CA ALA A 18 -46.07 -32.14 -5.43
C ALA A 18 -44.60 -31.82 -5.07
N ALA A 19 -43.75 -32.85 -4.95
CA ALA A 19 -42.33 -32.67 -4.68
C ALA A 19 -41.61 -31.92 -5.83
N LEU A 20 -41.93 -32.25 -7.08
CA LEU A 20 -41.39 -31.58 -8.26
C LEU A 20 -41.78 -30.10 -8.33
N VAL A 21 -43.04 -29.77 -8.05
CA VAL A 21 -43.52 -28.37 -8.01
C VAL A 21 -42.85 -27.60 -6.87
N GLY A 22 -42.72 -28.21 -5.69
CA GLY A 22 -41.98 -27.62 -4.56
C GLY A 22 -40.51 -27.38 -4.90
N PHE A 23 -39.87 -28.32 -5.59
CA PHE A 23 -38.48 -28.19 -6.05
C PHE A 23 -38.32 -27.08 -7.10
N GLN A 24 -39.24 -26.96 -8.05
CA GLN A 24 -39.26 -25.85 -9.02
C GLN A 24 -39.43 -24.49 -8.32
N GLY A 25 -40.32 -24.40 -7.33
CA GLY A 25 -40.50 -23.18 -6.53
C GLY A 25 -39.25 -22.82 -5.72
N TYR A 26 -38.61 -23.81 -5.10
CA TYR A 26 -37.35 -23.62 -4.38
C TYR A 26 -36.21 -23.18 -5.30
N LEU A 27 -36.08 -23.80 -6.48
CA LEU A 27 -35.10 -23.39 -7.48
C LEU A 27 -35.38 -21.99 -8.00
N GLY A 28 -36.64 -21.62 -8.23
CA GLY A 28 -37.03 -20.26 -8.62
C GLY A 28 -36.66 -19.23 -7.53
N TYR A 29 -36.98 -19.53 -6.27
CA TYR A 29 -36.62 -18.68 -5.14
C TYR A 29 -35.09 -18.58 -4.96
N SER A 30 -34.37 -19.69 -5.09
CA SER A 30 -32.91 -19.76 -4.99
C SER A 30 -32.21 -19.10 -6.19
N ALA A 31 -32.81 -19.11 -7.38
CA ALA A 31 -32.29 -18.36 -8.53
C ALA A 31 -32.47 -16.84 -8.36
N LEU A 32 -33.54 -16.40 -7.70
CA LEU A 32 -33.80 -14.99 -7.40
C LEU A 32 -32.96 -14.46 -6.22
N ASN A 33 -32.80 -15.26 -5.16
CA ASN A 33 -32.01 -14.90 -3.97
C ASN A 33 -30.54 -15.36 -4.04
N GLY A 34 -30.20 -16.14 -5.06
CA GLY A 34 -28.85 -16.61 -5.29
C GLY A 34 -27.93 -15.45 -5.68
N GLN A 35 -26.65 -15.62 -5.41
CA GLN A 35 -25.56 -14.64 -5.60
C GLN A 35 -25.47 -13.99 -7.01
N PHE A 36 -26.27 -14.44 -7.98
CA PHE A 36 -26.36 -13.97 -9.36
C PHE A 36 -27.63 -13.15 -9.70
N GLY A 37 -28.49 -12.85 -8.72
CA GLY A 37 -29.64 -11.97 -8.92
C GLY A 37 -29.19 -10.60 -9.46
N THR A 38 -29.89 -10.05 -10.45
CA THR A 38 -29.51 -8.82 -11.16
C THR A 38 -29.21 -7.62 -10.26
N LEU A 39 -29.73 -7.59 -9.03
CA LEU A 39 -29.41 -6.60 -8.01
C LEU A 39 -27.98 -6.69 -7.45
N SER A 40 -27.39 -7.88 -7.37
CA SER A 40 -26.01 -8.05 -6.86
C SER A 40 -24.96 -7.61 -7.88
N GLN A 41 -25.33 -7.47 -9.15
CA GLN A 41 -24.40 -7.05 -10.20
C GLN A 41 -23.99 -5.58 -10.06
N GLU A 42 -24.86 -4.71 -9.56
CA GLU A 42 -24.51 -3.30 -9.33
C GLU A 42 -23.57 -3.15 -8.13
N GLN A 43 -23.86 -3.82 -7.02
CA GLN A 43 -22.98 -3.84 -5.85
C GLN A 43 -21.62 -4.45 -6.19
N MET A 44 -21.61 -5.60 -6.89
CA MET A 44 -20.37 -6.24 -7.30
C MET A 44 -19.55 -5.39 -8.27
N LYS A 45 -20.19 -4.63 -9.16
CA LYS A 45 -19.49 -3.66 -10.03
C LYS A 45 -18.91 -2.50 -9.24
N ALA A 46 -19.65 -1.98 -8.26
CA ALA A 46 -19.16 -0.93 -7.37
C ALA A 46 -17.94 -1.41 -6.56
N ASP A 47 -18.00 -2.62 -6.00
CA ASP A 47 -16.86 -3.22 -5.27
C ASP A 47 -15.64 -3.41 -6.19
N ILE A 48 -15.85 -3.85 -7.44
CA ILE A 48 -14.78 -3.97 -8.43
C ILE A 48 -14.16 -2.61 -8.74
N GLU A 49 -14.98 -1.57 -8.89
CA GLU A 49 -14.50 -0.21 -9.16
C GLU A 49 -13.70 0.35 -7.98
N GLU A 50 -14.17 0.12 -6.74
CA GLU A 50 -13.47 0.51 -5.53
C GLU A 50 -12.11 -0.20 -5.40
N LEU A 51 -12.07 -1.53 -5.57
CA LEU A 51 -10.82 -2.29 -5.55
C LEU A 51 -9.86 -1.86 -6.67
N LYS A 52 -10.39 -1.49 -7.83
CA LYS A 52 -9.59 -0.97 -8.94
C LYS A 52 -9.01 0.40 -8.61
N ALA A 53 -9.77 1.28 -7.95
CA ALA A 53 -9.26 2.55 -7.47
C ALA A 53 -8.14 2.36 -6.45
N GLN A 54 -8.33 1.49 -5.46
CA GLN A 54 -7.31 1.17 -4.46
C GLN A 54 -6.03 0.60 -5.09
N SER A 55 -6.17 -0.34 -6.03
CA SER A 55 -5.02 -0.91 -6.73
C SER A 55 -4.28 0.12 -7.58
N SER A 56 -4.98 1.08 -8.19
CA SER A 56 -4.34 2.16 -8.95
C SER A 56 -3.49 3.09 -8.09
N VAL A 57 -3.95 3.41 -6.87
CA VAL A 57 -3.19 4.22 -5.91
C VAL A 57 -1.92 3.49 -5.49
N LEU A 58 -2.05 2.21 -5.15
CA LEU A 58 -0.89 1.39 -4.75
C LEU A 58 0.10 1.22 -5.91
N GLN A 59 -0.38 1.07 -7.14
CA GLN A 59 0.47 0.98 -8.33
C GLN A 59 1.26 2.28 -8.54
N ALA A 60 0.62 3.44 -8.35
CA ALA A 60 1.31 4.74 -8.45
C ALA A 60 2.42 4.87 -7.40
N GLU A 61 2.18 4.38 -6.18
CA GLU A 61 3.20 4.33 -5.13
C GLU A 61 4.37 3.42 -5.52
N ILE A 62 4.08 2.20 -6.00
CA ILE A 62 5.09 1.26 -6.49
C ILE A 62 5.92 1.88 -7.62
N ASP A 63 5.29 2.57 -8.57
CA ASP A 63 5.99 3.19 -9.68
C ASP A 63 6.88 4.35 -9.21
N SER A 64 6.46 5.09 -8.20
CA SER A 64 7.30 6.13 -7.58
C SER A 64 8.55 5.53 -6.91
N TYR A 65 8.40 4.41 -6.20
CA TYR A 65 9.53 3.72 -5.58
C TYR A 65 10.42 3.04 -6.63
N ARG A 66 9.83 2.45 -7.67
CA ARG A 66 10.57 1.86 -8.78
C ARG A 66 11.39 2.91 -9.51
N HIS A 67 10.85 4.12 -9.71
CA HIS A 67 11.59 5.23 -10.27
C HIS A 67 12.78 5.61 -9.38
N ARG A 68 12.56 5.77 -8.07
CA ARG A 68 13.66 6.03 -7.12
C ARG A 68 14.71 4.93 -7.13
N ALA A 69 14.31 3.66 -7.10
CA ALA A 69 15.20 2.51 -7.16
C ALA A 69 16.00 2.47 -8.47
N SER A 70 15.39 2.87 -9.60
CA SER A 70 16.11 2.96 -10.88
C SER A 70 17.22 4.01 -10.87
N LEU A 71 17.12 5.05 -10.03
CA LEU A 71 18.20 6.01 -9.83
C LEU A 71 19.36 5.42 -9.02
N PHE A 72 19.11 4.36 -8.24
CA PHE A 72 20.11 3.64 -7.46
C PHE A 72 20.69 2.40 -8.19
N ASP A 73 20.49 2.28 -9.50
CA ASP A 73 21.00 1.16 -10.29
C ASP A 73 22.55 1.09 -10.20
N PRO A 74 23.14 0.01 -9.64
CA PRO A 74 24.59 -0.13 -9.45
C PRO A 74 25.40 -0.16 -10.76
N ALA A 75 24.76 -0.37 -11.92
CA ALA A 75 25.44 -0.20 -13.20
C ALA A 75 25.73 1.29 -13.53
N ARG A 76 25.08 2.23 -12.84
CA ARG A 76 25.22 3.68 -13.01
C ARG A 76 25.55 4.44 -11.72
N LEU A 77 25.35 3.83 -10.56
CA LEU A 77 25.59 4.41 -9.24
C LEU A 77 27.05 4.19 -8.81
N ASP A 78 27.69 5.24 -8.32
CA ASP A 78 29.06 5.16 -7.80
C ASP A 78 29.11 4.28 -6.53
N PRO A 79 29.92 3.20 -6.49
CA PRO A 79 30.07 2.35 -5.30
C PRO A 79 30.55 3.11 -4.05
N ASP A 80 31.17 4.29 -4.20
CA ASP A 80 31.63 5.06 -3.03
C ASP A 80 30.45 5.61 -2.22
N ILE A 81 29.32 5.98 -2.86
CA ILE A 81 28.11 6.48 -2.18
C ILE A 81 27.56 5.44 -1.19
N LEU A 82 27.57 4.16 -1.56
CA LEU A 82 27.13 3.08 -0.66
C LEU A 82 28.07 2.94 0.54
N THR A 83 29.36 3.12 0.30
CA THR A 83 30.40 3.03 1.33
C THR A 83 30.32 4.21 2.30
N GLU A 84 30.11 5.42 1.79
CA GLU A 84 29.82 6.60 2.60
C GLU A 84 28.56 6.40 3.44
N GLN A 85 27.46 5.92 2.84
CA GLN A 85 26.20 5.73 3.54
C GLN A 85 26.30 4.66 4.64
N ALA A 86 26.97 3.54 4.36
CA ALA A 86 27.24 2.50 5.35
C ALA A 86 28.09 3.03 6.51
N ARG A 87 29.09 3.85 6.21
CA ARG A 87 29.96 4.47 7.23
C ARG A 87 29.19 5.46 8.08
N ALA A 88 28.34 6.29 7.48
CA ALA A 88 27.48 7.25 8.17
C ALA A 88 26.49 6.54 9.12
N MET A 89 25.89 5.41 8.70
CA MET A 89 25.01 4.61 9.57
C MET A 89 25.75 4.03 10.79
N LEU A 90 27.03 3.71 10.63
CA LEU A 90 27.89 3.23 11.71
C LEU A 90 28.52 4.36 12.53
N SER A 91 28.13 5.62 12.29
CA SER A 91 28.74 6.80 12.92
C SER A 91 30.27 6.83 12.78
N MET A 92 30.77 6.34 11.65
CA MET A 92 32.18 6.29 11.32
C MET A 92 32.49 7.36 10.24
N ALA A 93 33.69 7.93 10.28
CA ALA A 93 34.18 8.89 9.29
C ALA A 93 35.65 8.57 8.97
N ARG A 94 36.10 8.86 7.75
CA ARG A 94 37.52 8.81 7.37
C ARG A 94 38.23 10.11 7.76
N PRO A 95 39.57 10.10 7.89
CA PRO A 95 40.36 11.29 8.20
C PRO A 95 40.12 12.48 7.25
N GLU A 96 39.78 12.19 6.00
CA GLU A 96 39.49 13.17 4.93
C GLU A 96 38.03 13.62 4.85
N ASP A 97 37.11 13.03 5.64
CA ASP A 97 35.69 13.34 5.60
C ASP A 97 35.36 14.60 6.42
N VAL A 98 34.49 15.48 5.90
CA VAL A 98 34.00 16.66 6.62
C VAL A 98 32.74 16.30 7.41
N VAL A 99 32.84 16.28 8.73
CA VAL A 99 31.69 16.00 9.62
C VAL A 99 30.97 17.30 9.97
N VAL A 100 29.73 17.45 9.51
CA VAL A 100 28.85 18.55 9.89
C VAL A 100 28.00 18.13 11.07
N MET A 101 28.32 18.67 12.23
CA MET A 101 27.49 18.50 13.42
C MET A 101 26.19 19.30 13.24
N VAL A 102 25.04 18.75 13.62
CA VAL A 102 23.72 19.40 13.53
C VAL A 102 23.01 19.44 14.89
N ASP A 103 22.26 20.50 15.13
CA ASP A 103 21.39 20.66 16.29
C ASP A 103 20.16 19.73 16.18
N PRO A 104 19.35 19.58 17.25
CA PRO A 104 18.12 18.78 17.21
C PRO A 104 17.09 19.24 16.17
N ASN A 105 17.25 20.45 15.63
CA ASN A 105 16.39 21.05 14.60
C ASN A 105 17.01 20.92 13.19
N GLY A 106 18.10 20.17 13.02
CA GLY A 106 18.77 19.94 11.75
C GLY A 106 19.65 21.10 11.26
N LYS A 107 19.95 22.09 12.11
CA LYS A 107 20.80 23.23 11.74
C LYS A 107 22.27 22.94 12.07
N PRO A 108 23.23 23.25 11.19
CA PRO A 108 24.63 22.99 11.44
C PRO A 108 25.13 23.80 12.66
N ILE A 109 25.72 23.13 13.65
CA ILE A 109 26.22 23.76 14.89
C ILE A 109 27.49 24.59 14.63
N ALA A 110 28.14 24.40 13.46
CA ALA A 110 29.37 25.10 13.08
C ALA A 110 29.15 26.38 12.24
N GLY A 111 27.90 26.82 12.03
CA GLY A 111 27.58 27.99 11.19
C GLY A 111 27.09 29.24 11.92
N SER A 112 26.95 29.22 13.25
CA SER A 112 26.51 30.39 14.02
C SER A 112 27.69 31.17 14.60
N SER A 113 28.42 31.90 13.74
CA SER A 113 29.17 33.08 14.18
C SER A 113 28.94 34.26 13.22
N PRO A 114 27.75 34.87 13.21
CA PRO A 114 27.55 36.15 12.54
C PRO A 114 27.93 37.36 13.41
N GLY A 115 28.43 37.18 14.64
CA GLY A 115 28.59 38.30 15.60
C GLY A 115 29.95 38.46 16.29
N LEU A 116 30.90 37.54 16.11
CA LEU A 116 32.20 37.60 16.80
C LEU A 116 33.30 38.25 15.94
N ALA A 117 33.29 38.05 14.62
CA ALA A 117 34.29 38.66 13.73
C ALA A 117 34.13 40.19 13.63
N GLU A 118 32.89 40.70 13.60
CA GLU A 118 32.63 42.13 13.43
C GLU A 118 32.89 42.94 14.72
N ARG A 119 32.57 42.38 15.90
CA ARG A 119 32.85 43.03 17.20
C ARG A 119 34.33 43.06 17.55
N GLN A 120 35.08 41.98 17.30
CA GLN A 120 36.54 41.96 17.58
C GLN A 120 37.31 42.93 16.67
N LEU A 121 36.92 43.08 15.41
CA LEU A 121 37.55 44.03 14.50
C LEU A 121 37.27 45.48 14.91
N THR A 122 36.08 45.76 15.45
CA THR A 122 35.71 47.11 15.91
C THR A 122 36.47 47.50 17.19
N ASP A 123 36.58 46.60 18.17
CA ASP A 123 37.35 46.84 19.40
C ASP A 123 38.85 47.07 19.12
N ILE A 124 39.44 46.33 18.17
CA ILE A 124 40.86 46.48 17.80
C ILE A 124 41.12 47.82 17.08
N ILE A 125 40.15 48.34 16.35
CA ILE A 125 40.26 49.64 15.67
C ILE A 125 40.09 50.80 16.67
N GLU A 126 39.28 50.61 17.71
CA GLU A 126 39.05 51.64 18.74
C GLU A 126 40.22 51.73 19.74
N ASP A 127 40.84 50.60 20.13
CA ASP A 127 42.02 50.55 21.01
C ASP A 127 43.33 51.03 20.33
N GLY A 128 43.35 51.15 19.00
CA GLY A 128 44.49 51.62 18.22
C GLY A 128 44.51 53.13 17.92
N ILE A 129 43.51 53.89 18.40
CA ILE A 129 43.33 55.32 18.10
C ILE A 129 43.65 56.23 19.30
N ASP A 130 43.96 55.70 20.48
CA ASP A 130 44.47 56.46 21.64
C ASP A 130 45.99 56.45 21.77
#